data_AF-A0A6N8FNR0-F1
#
_entry.id   AF-A0A6N8FNR0-F1
#
_cell.length_a   1.000
_cell.length_b   1.000
_cell.length_c   1.000
_cell.angle_alpha   90.00
_cell.angle_beta   90.00
_cell.angle_gamma   90.00
#
_symmetry.space_group_name_H-M   'P 1'
#
loop_
_entity.id
_entity.type
_entity.pdbx_description
1 polymer ?
#
loop_
_entity_poly.entity_id
_entity_poly.type
_entity_poly.pdbx_seq_one_letter_code
_entity_poly.pdbx_strand_id
1 'polypeptide(L)'
;MQRVMNQDIAGVMWKTVSEACNLACDYCYYSRCNGRPEKIEKIDEEILEKFMKEYMAFKHGVVPFSWQGGELLLAGLDFFKKVVAL
;
A
#
# COMPACT_ATOMS: atom_id res chain seq x y z
N MET A 1 18.56 -29.87 12.03
CA MET A 1 17.22 -29.35 12.45
C MET A 1 17.44 -27.94 12.93
N GLN A 2 17.04 -26.86 12.27
CA GLN A 2 16.02 -26.63 11.26
C GLN A 2 16.51 -25.41 10.48
N ARG A 3 16.81 -25.56 9.18
CA ARG A 3 16.97 -24.40 8.28
C ARG A 3 15.61 -23.71 8.28
N VAL A 4 15.47 -22.65 9.08
CA VAL A 4 14.42 -21.67 8.85
C VAL A 4 14.73 -21.13 7.47
N MET A 5 13.91 -21.51 6.49
CA MET A 5 14.00 -20.97 5.14
C MET A 5 13.98 -19.45 5.27
N ASN A 6 15.07 -18.81 4.85
CA ASN A 6 15.13 -17.37 4.67
C ASN A 6 14.07 -17.05 3.61
N GLN A 7 12.85 -16.76 4.03
CA GLN A 7 11.79 -16.36 3.11
C GLN A 7 12.07 -14.91 2.76
N ASP A 8 12.92 -14.73 1.74
CA ASP A 8 13.18 -13.43 1.18
C ASP A 8 11.89 -12.90 0.56
N ILE A 9 11.16 -12.07 1.32
CA ILE A 9 9.90 -11.44 0.90
C ILE A 9 10.13 -10.68 -0.41
N ALA A 10 9.60 -11.13 -1.55
CA ALA A 10 9.93 -10.53 -2.84
C ALA A 10 9.56 -9.04 -2.93
N GLY A 11 8.52 -8.61 -2.21
CA GLY A 11 8.06 -7.24 -2.12
C GLY A 11 6.80 -7.13 -1.28
N VAL A 12 6.37 -5.90 -1.01
CA VAL A 12 5.09 -5.61 -0.37
C VAL A 12 4.14 -4.95 -1.37
N MET A 13 2.86 -5.34 -1.32
CA MET A 13 1.78 -4.63 -2.00
C MET A 13 0.88 -3.98 -0.94
N TRP A 14 0.79 -2.66 -0.93
CA TRP A 14 0.07 -1.92 0.10
C TRP A 14 -1.15 -1.21 -0.48
N LYS A 15 -2.34 -1.50 0.04
CA LYS A 15 -3.58 -0.79 -0.28
C LYS A 15 -3.65 0.58 0.40
N THR A 16 -3.26 1.64 -0.30
CA THR A 16 -3.16 3.02 0.24
C THR A 16 -4.51 3.61 0.65
N VAL A 17 -5.56 3.30 -0.10
CA VAL A 17 -6.92 3.84 0.10
C VAL A 17 -7.97 2.74 0.26
N SER A 18 -7.57 1.56 0.75
CA SER A 18 -8.43 0.39 0.86
C SER A 18 -9.13 0.03 -0.45
N GLU A 19 -10.46 0.16 -0.55
CA GLU A 19 -11.27 -0.09 -1.75
C GLU A 19 -11.76 1.18 -2.45
N ALA A 20 -11.46 2.36 -1.89
CA ALA A 20 -11.93 3.62 -2.43
C ALA A 20 -11.43 3.79 -3.87
N CYS A 21 -12.34 3.96 -4.81
CA CYS A 21 -12.08 4.11 -6.23
C CYS A 21 -13.08 5.12 -6.80
N ASN A 22 -12.70 5.85 -7.85
CA ASN A 22 -13.59 6.76 -8.57
C ASN A 22 -14.17 6.14 -9.86
N LEU A 23 -13.88 4.86 -10.11
CA LEU A 23 -14.42 4.08 -11.22
C LEU A 23 -15.23 2.89 -10.69
N ALA A 24 -16.20 2.45 -11.50
CA ALA A 24 -17.07 1.32 -11.20
C ALA A 24 -16.90 0.25 -12.30
N CYS A 25 -15.70 -0.31 -12.42
CA CYS A 25 -15.40 -1.28 -13.47
C CYS A 25 -16.20 -2.57 -13.27
N ASP A 26 -16.86 -3.07 -14.31
CA ASP A 26 -17.76 -4.24 -14.24
C ASP A 26 -17.06 -5.53 -13.78
N TYR A 27 -15.74 -5.62 -13.96
CA TYR A 27 -14.92 -6.77 -13.58
C TYR A 27 -14.20 -6.59 -12.23
N CYS A 28 -14.38 -5.47 -11.54
CA CYS A 28 -13.63 -5.16 -10.32
C CYS A 28 -14.27 -5.81 -9.09
N TYR A 29 -13.67 -6.88 -8.59
CA TYR A 29 -14.07 -7.50 -7.33
C TYR A 29 -13.60 -6.74 -6.07
N TYR A 30 -12.74 -5.72 -6.23
CA TYR A 30 -12.15 -4.98 -5.12
C TYR A 30 -13.05 -3.90 -4.54
N SER A 31 -13.95 -3.32 -5.34
CA SER A 31 -14.81 -2.21 -4.92
C SER A 31 -16.17 -2.72 -4.45
N ARG A 32 -16.50 -2.51 -3.17
CA ARG A 32 -17.85 -2.77 -2.62
C ARG A 32 -18.74 -1.53 -2.68
N CYS A 33 -18.18 -0.38 -3.06
CA CYS A 33 -18.87 0.91 -3.13
C CYS A 33 -19.22 1.35 -4.57
N ASN A 34 -19.03 0.49 -5.58
CA ASN A 34 -19.30 0.81 -7.00
C ASN A 34 -18.70 2.15 -7.44
N GLY A 35 -17.43 2.40 -7.11
CA GLY A 35 -16.73 3.64 -7.49
C GLY A 35 -17.22 4.90 -6.81
N ARG A 36 -18.02 4.78 -5.74
CA ARG A 36 -18.59 5.89 -4.97
C ARG A 36 -18.31 5.71 -3.47
N PRO A 37 -17.04 5.81 -3.05
CA PRO A 37 -16.70 5.72 -1.63
C PRO A 37 -17.29 6.92 -0.87
N GLU A 38 -17.93 6.66 0.27
CA GLU A 38 -18.40 7.72 1.17
C GLU A 38 -17.24 8.48 1.82
N LYS A 39 -16.12 7.79 2.03
CA LYS A 39 -14.89 8.32 2.63
C LYS A 39 -13.67 7.69 1.98
N ILE A 40 -12.61 8.47 1.82
CA ILE A 40 -11.29 7.97 1.41
C ILE A 40 -10.50 7.68 2.69
N GLU A 41 -10.45 6.41 3.07
CA GLU A 41 -9.64 5.95 4.19
C GLU A 41 -8.21 5.67 3.72
N LYS A 42 -7.34 6.64 3.98
CA LYS A 42 -5.90 6.52 3.71
C LYS A 42 -5.24 5.72 4.82
N ILE A 43 -4.12 5.08 4.50
CA ILE A 43 -3.23 4.56 5.52
C ILE A 43 -2.81 5.67 6.48
N ASP A 44 -2.69 5.31 7.75
CA ASP A 44 -2.19 6.21 8.78
C ASP A 44 -0.70 6.50 8.56
N GLU A 45 -0.30 7.75 8.77
CA GLU A 45 1.06 8.22 8.50
C GLU A 45 2.07 7.64 9.49
N GLU A 46 1.69 7.44 10.75
CA GLU A 46 2.56 6.84 11.77
C GLU A 46 2.81 5.36 11.45
N ILE A 47 1.77 4.67 10.97
CA ILE A 47 1.87 3.27 10.53
C ILE A 47 2.76 3.16 9.29
N LEU A 48 2.59 4.07 8.32
CA LEU A 48 3.43 4.14 7.11
C LEU A 48 4.91 4.27 7.47
N GLU A 49 5.24 5.27 8.30
CA GLU A 49 6.62 5.56 8.67
C GLU A 49 7.25 4.40 9.44
N LYS A 50 6.51 3.84 10.42
CA LYS A 50 6.99 2.68 11.19
C LYS A 50 7.25 1.48 10.28
N PHE A 51 6.31 1.14 9.40
CA PHE A 51 6.47 0.00 8.50
C PHE A 51 7.64 0.20 7.54
N MET A 52 7.79 1.39 6.93
CA MET A 52 8.89 1.64 6.00
C MET A 52 10.25 1.43 6.67
N LYS A 53 10.44 1.96 7.88
CA LYS A 53 11.67 1.76 8.67
C LYS A 53 11.92 0.29 8.97
N GLU A 54 10.92 -0.42 9.48
CA GLU A 54 11.05 -1.84 9.84
C GLU A 54 11.28 -2.72 8.61
N TYR A 55 10.58 -2.48 7.51
CA TYR A 55 10.71 -3.25 6.27
C TYR A 55 12.05 -3.02 5.58
N MET A 56 12.53 -1.77 5.56
CA MET A 56 13.85 -1.46 5.04
C MET A 56 14.97 -2.03 5.91
N ALA A 57 14.81 -2.06 7.24
CA ALA A 57 15.78 -2.70 8.15
C ALA A 57 15.80 -4.22 8.03
N PHE A 58 14.66 -4.84 7.72
CA PHE A 58 14.53 -6.28 7.50
C PHE A 58 15.14 -6.73 6.16
N LYS A 59 15.20 -5.86 5.16
CA LYS A 59 15.67 -6.18 3.81
C LYS A 59 17.11 -5.79 3.55
N HIS A 60 17.78 -6.58 2.72
CA HIS A 60 19.10 -6.25 2.19
C HIS A 60 19.00 -5.88 0.71
N GLY A 61 19.58 -4.74 0.35
CA GLY A 61 19.57 -4.23 -1.04
C GLY A 61 18.27 -3.52 -1.39
N VAL A 62 17.64 -3.93 -2.50
CA VAL A 62 16.43 -3.29 -3.01
C VAL A 62 15.21 -3.69 -2.16
N VAL A 63 14.41 -2.71 -1.78
CA VAL A 63 13.20 -2.88 -0.96
C VAL A 63 11.98 -2.48 -1.80
N PRO A 64 11.31 -3.43 -2.47
CA PRO A 64 10.27 -3.09 -3.43
C PRO A 64 8.90 -2.87 -2.76
N PHE A 65 8.29 -1.74 -3.10
CA PHE A 65 6.93 -1.37 -2.72
C PHE A 65 6.05 -1.29 -3.96
N SER A 66 4.90 -1.97 -3.93
CA SER A 66 3.82 -1.83 -4.89
C SER A 66 2.65 -1.13 -4.20
N TRP A 67 2.28 0.05 -4.69
CA TRP A 67 1.16 0.79 -4.14
C TRP A 67 -0.13 0.39 -4.87
N GLN A 68 -1.14 -0.02 -4.13
CA GLN A 68 -2.42 -0.52 -4.64
C GLN A 68 -3.58 0.10 -3.85
N GLY A 69 -4.80 -0.39 -4.07
CA GLY A 69 -6.03 0.12 -3.46
C GLY A 69 -7.21 -0.13 -4.37
N GLY A 70 -8.28 0.65 -4.21
CA GLY A 70 -9.12 1.00 -5.34
C GLY A 70 -8.31 1.89 -6.30
N GLU A 71 -8.63 3.18 -6.37
CA GLU A 71 -7.82 4.15 -7.13
C GLU A 71 -6.73 4.77 -6.25
N LEU A 72 -5.47 4.42 -6.53
CA LEU A 72 -4.31 4.84 -5.76
C LEU A 72 -4.19 6.37 -5.65
N LEU A 73 -4.50 7.10 -6.73
CA LEU A 73 -4.32 8.55 -6.78
C LEU A 73 -5.30 9.32 -5.89
N LEU A 74 -6.34 8.66 -5.36
CA LEU A 74 -7.23 9.24 -4.36
C LEU A 74 -6.53 9.55 -3.03
N ALA A 75 -5.35 8.99 -2.78
CA ALA A 75 -4.52 9.35 -1.63
C ALA A 75 -4.03 10.82 -1.67
N GLY A 76 -3.97 11.40 -2.89
CA GLY A 76 -3.50 12.76 -3.15
C GLY A 76 -1.99 12.83 -3.35
N LEU A 77 -1.54 13.86 -4.08
CA LEU A 77 -0.12 14.04 -4.41
C LEU A 77 0.77 14.23 -3.16
N ASP A 78 0.27 14.95 -2.16
CA ASP A 78 1.07 15.25 -0.95
C ASP A 78 1.37 14.00 -0.13
N PHE A 79 0.48 12.99 -0.19
CA PHE A 79 0.77 11.67 0.39
C PHE A 79 1.99 11.03 -0.27
N PHE A 80 2.08 11.02 -1.61
CA PHE A 80 3.23 10.44 -2.31
C PHE A 80 4.52 11.26 -2.14
N LYS A 81 4.42 12.58 -2.05
CA LYS A 81 5.59 13.41 -1.68
C LYS A 81 6.13 13.01 -0.32
N LYS A 82 5.25 12.75 0.66
CA LYS A 82 5.65 12.27 1.99
C LYS A 82 6.29 10.88 1.92
N VAL A 83 5.68 9.94 1.19
CA VAL A 83 6.25 8.59 0.96
C VAL A 83 7.68 8.66 0.42
N VAL A 84 7.97 9.56 -0.52
CA VAL A 84 9.32 9.70 -1.11
C VAL A 84 10.30 10.38 -0.14
N ALA A 85 9.81 11.17 0.81
CA ALA A 85 10.64 11.88 1.78
C ALA A 85 11.00 11.05 3.03
N LEU A 86 10.29 9.94 3.27
CA LEU A 86 10.52 8.99 4.36
C LEU A 86 11.62 7.98 3.99
#